data_AF-A0A7W2ERT7-F1
#
_entry.id   AF-A0A7W2ERT7-F1
#
_cell.length_a   1.000
_cell.length_b   1.000
_cell.length_c   1.000
_cell.angle_alpha   90.00
_cell.angle_beta   90.00
_cell.angle_gamma   90.00
#
_symmetry.space_group_name_H-M   'P 1'
#
loop_
_entity.id
_entity.type
_entity.pdbx_description
1 polymer ?
#
loop_
_entity_poly.entity_id
_entity_poly.type
_entity_poly.pdbx_seq_one_letter_code
_entity_poly.pdbx_strand_id
1 'polypeptide(L)' 'MPLLLRSKGYRFYFFSQELGEPPHVHVDKDGRSAKFWIESATVVRNSHFSAVDLREIARIISDNRLEFLRRWNEHFDNS' A
#
# COMPACT_ATOMS: atom_id res chain seq x y z
N MET A 1 -3.10 -0.13 13.29
CA MET A 1 -2.54 -0.25 11.93
C MET A 1 -1.53 -1.39 11.93
N PRO A 2 -1.88 -2.58 11.39
CA PRO A 2 -0.89 -3.63 11.18
C PRO A 2 0.10 -3.20 10.09
N LEU A 3 1.40 -3.26 10.38
CA LEU A 3 2.45 -3.08 9.36
C LEU A 3 2.46 -4.32 8.46
N LEU A 4 2.32 -4.13 7.16
CA LEU A 4 2.38 -5.21 6.17
C LEU A 4 3.82 -5.56 5.88
N LEU A 5 4.58 -4.56 5.48
CA LEU A 5 5.93 -4.70 5.00
C LEU A 5 6.72 -3.44 5.34
N ARG A 6 8.00 -3.61 5.62
CA ARG A 6 8.96 -2.52 5.66
C ARG A 6 10.09 -2.84 4.70
N SER A 7 10.27 -2.01 3.68
CA SER A 7 11.31 -2.21 2.66
C SER A 7 11.92 -0.86 2.28
N LYS A 8 13.25 -0.76 2.25
CA LYS A 8 13.98 0.48 1.86
C LYS A 8 13.51 1.77 2.56
N GLY A 9 13.06 1.63 3.81
CA GLY A 9 12.50 2.74 4.61
C GLY A 9 11.02 3.05 4.37
N TYR A 10 10.39 2.47 3.34
CA TYR A 10 8.94 2.54 3.14
C TYR A 10 8.21 1.63 4.12
N ARG A 11 7.12 2.14 4.67
CA ARG A 11 6.21 1.42 5.56
C ARG A 11 4.89 1.22 4.86
N PHE A 12 4.52 -0.04 4.61
CA PHE A 12 3.27 -0.42 3.96
C PHE A 12 2.25 -0.86 5.01
N TYR A 13 1.02 -0.37 4.95
CA TYR A 13 -0.02 -0.71 5.92
C TYR A 13 -1.44 -0.50 5.38
N PHE A 14 -2.42 -1.12 6.05
CA PHE A 14 -3.85 -0.89 5.82
C PHE A 14 -4.45 0.00 6.90
N PHE A 15 -5.41 0.84 6.52
CA PHE A 15 -6.25 1.60 7.45
C PHE A 15 -7.57 0.84 7.67
N SER A 16 -7.91 0.60 8.94
CA SER A 16 -9.07 -0.25 9.30
C SER A 16 -10.44 0.40 9.06
N GLN A 17 -10.53 1.65 8.57
CA GLN A 17 -11.80 2.39 8.42
C GLN A 17 -12.24 2.57 6.95
N GLU A 18 -11.56 1.94 5.99
CA GLU A 18 -11.84 2.11 4.56
C GLU A 18 -12.76 0.98 4.05
N LEU A 19 -14.01 0.97 4.54
CA LEU A 19 -15.06 0.06 4.08
C LEU A 19 -15.61 0.50 2.72
N GLY A 20 -15.63 -0.40 1.74
CA GLY A 20 -16.22 -0.16 0.41
C GLY A 20 -15.25 0.32 -0.67
N GLU A 21 -13.95 0.43 -0.37
CA GLU A 21 -12.93 0.70 -1.39
C GLU A 21 -12.27 -0.60 -1.90
N PRO A 22 -11.79 -0.63 -3.16
CA PRO A 22 -10.99 -1.76 -3.64
C PRO A 22 -9.68 -1.94 -2.85
N PRO A 23 -9.02 -3.10 -2.95
CA PRO A 23 -7.80 -3.38 -2.21
C PRO A 23 -6.69 -2.36 -2.47
N HIS A 24 -6.25 -1.68 -1.41
CA HIS A 24 -5.24 -0.63 -1.48
C HIS A 24 -4.29 -0.66 -0.30
N VAL A 25 -3.15 0.00 -0.46
CA VAL A 25 -2.10 0.10 0.56
C VAL A 25 -1.65 1.54 0.73
N HIS A 26 -1.43 1.94 1.98
CA HIS A 26 -0.79 3.20 2.32
C HIS A 26 0.70 3.00 2.52
N VAL A 27 1.49 3.96 2.05
CA VAL A 27 2.94 3.91 2.04
C VAL A 27 3.49 5.19 2.64
N ASP A 28 4.23 5.07 3.74
CA ASP A 28 4.88 6.21 4.40
C ASP A 28 6.40 6.09 4.40
N LYS A 29 7.09 7.22 4.24
CA LYS A 29 8.55 7.36 4.42
C LYS A 29 8.94 8.81 4.68
N ASP A 30 9.66 9.07 5.78
CA ASP A 30 10.25 10.38 6.10
C ASP A 30 9.27 11.57 5.95
N GLY A 31 8.05 11.44 6.49
CA GLY A 31 7.01 12.47 6.42
C GLY A 31 6.28 12.56 5.07
N ARG A 32 6.60 11.71 4.10
CA ARG A 32 5.91 11.57 2.81
C ARG A 32 4.95 10.39 2.87
N SER A 33 3.83 10.50 2.18
CA SER A 33 2.79 9.48 2.17
C SER A 33 2.19 9.28 0.78
N ALA A 34 1.78 8.06 0.46
CA ALA A 34 1.07 7.75 -0.77
C ALA A 34 0.07 6.61 -0.57
N LYS A 35 -0.99 6.61 -1.38
CA LYS A 35 -2.01 5.55 -1.46
C LYS A 35 -1.91 4.89 -2.83
N PHE A 36 -1.92 3.57 -2.86
CA PHE A 36 -1.81 2.76 -4.08
C PHE A 36 -2.88 1.67 -4.13
N TRP A 37 -3.42 1.41 -5.32
CA TRP A 37 -4.19 0.19 -5.56
C TRP A 37 -3.25 -1.01 -5.61
N ILE A 38 -3.61 -2.12 -4.94
CA ILE A 38 -2.77 -3.32 -4.90
C ILE A 38 -2.85 -4.07 -6.24
N GLU A 39 -4.05 -4.16 -6.82
CA GLU A 39 -4.32 -4.90 -8.07
C GLU A 39 -3.49 -4.38 -9.25
N SER A 40 -3.52 -3.07 -9.47
CA SER A 40 -2.84 -2.40 -10.59
C SER A 40 -1.47 -1.82 -10.23
N ALA A 41 -1.08 -1.80 -8.95
CA ALA A 41 0.10 -1.10 -8.44
C ALA A 41 0.16 0.39 -8.87
N THR A 42 -1.01 1.03 -9.05
CA THR A 42 -1.11 2.42 -9.48
C THR A 42 -1.33 3.36 -8.30
N VAL A 43 -0.73 4.54 -8.39
CA VAL A 43 -0.88 5.58 -7.37
C VAL A 43 -2.27 6.21 -7.45
N VAL A 44 -2.95 6.29 -6.30
CA VAL A 44 -4.25 6.95 -6.13
C VAL A 44 -4.05 8.37 -5.62
N ARG A 45 -3.14 8.50 -4.65
CA ARG A 45 -2.80 9.76 -4.02
C ARG A 45 -1.31 9.78 -3.72
N ASN A 46 -0.67 10.89 -4.06
CA ASN A 46 0.73 11.14 -3.76
C ASN A 46 0.85 12.42 -2.92
N SER A 47 1.47 12.30 -1.76
CA SER A 47 1.85 13.42 -0.89
C SER A 47 3.36 13.44 -0.77
N HIS A 48 4.01 14.22 -1.64
CA HIS A 48 5.44 14.54 -1.60
C HIS A 48 6.43 13.44 -2.02
N PHE A 49 6.00 12.34 -2.62
CA PHE A 49 6.92 11.41 -3.31
C PHE A 49 7.28 11.88 -4.71
N SER A 50 8.52 11.64 -5.14
CA SER A 50 8.94 11.89 -6.52
C SER A 50 8.41 10.79 -7.46
N ALA A 51 8.41 11.06 -8.77
CA ALA A 51 8.05 10.04 -9.77
C ALA A 51 8.99 8.82 -9.77
N VAL A 52 10.22 8.96 -9.26
CA VAL A 52 11.16 7.84 -9.09
C VAL A 52 10.76 6.99 -7.89
N ASP A 53 10.46 7.63 -6.76
CA ASP A 53 9.98 6.94 -5.55
C ASP A 53 8.69 6.17 -5.84
N LEU A 54 7.73 6.81 -6.53
CA LEU A 54 6.45 6.16 -6.87
C LEU A 54 6.65 4.91 -7.74
N ARG A 55 7.60 4.93 -8.67
CA ARG A 55 7.94 3.76 -9.49
C ARG A 55 8.58 2.65 -8.68
N GLU A 56 9.44 2.99 -7.72
CA GLU A 56 10.02 2.03 -6.80
C GLU A 56 8.96 1.39 -5.90
N ILE A 57 8.07 2.21 -5.33
CA ILE A 57 6.96 1.76 -4.50
C ILE A 57 6.02 0.84 -5.30
N ALA A 58 5.63 1.24 -6.51
CA ALA A 58 4.79 0.42 -7.40
C ALA A 58 5.43 -0.95 -7.69
N ARG A 59 6.75 -0.99 -7.90
CA ARG A 59 7.48 -2.25 -8.08
C ARG A 59 7.42 -3.14 -6.85
N ILE A 60 7.65 -2.58 -5.66
CA ILE A 60 7.57 -3.33 -4.39
C ILE A 60 6.14 -3.88 -4.20
N ILE A 61 5.11 -3.09 -4.50
CA ILE A 61 3.71 -3.53 -4.42
C ILE A 61 3.45 -4.66 -5.41
N SER A 62 3.91 -4.53 -6.66
CA SER A 62 3.75 -5.56 -7.68
C SER A 62 4.42 -6.88 -7.29
N ASP A 63 5.65 -6.82 -6.79
CA ASP A 63 6.43 -7.99 -6.33
C ASP A 63 5.75 -8.69 -5.14
N ASN A 64 5.03 -7.96 -4.29
CA ASN A 64 4.35 -8.48 -3.10
C ASN A 64 2.82 -8.56 -3.27
N ARG A 65 2.30 -8.41 -4.49
CA ARG A 65 0.87 -8.22 -4.77
C ARG A 65 0.01 -9.35 -4.20
N LEU A 66 0.42 -10.60 -4.41
CA LEU A 66 -0.33 -11.77 -3.92
C LEU A 66 -0.38 -11.85 -2.39
N GLU A 67 0.68 -11.42 -1.70
CA GLU A 67 0.69 -11.38 -0.24
C GLU A 67 -0.20 -10.25 0.28
N PHE A 68 -0.11 -9.06 -0.33
CA PHE A 68 -0.92 -7.91 0.07
C PHE A 68 -2.42 -8.17 -0.15
N LEU A 69 -2.80 -8.79 -1.27
CA LEU A 69 -4.19 -9.19 -1.51
C LEU A 69 -4.67 -10.24 -0.50
N ARG A 70 -3.84 -11.25 -0.18
CA ARG A 70 -4.19 -12.23 0.86
C ARG A 70 -4.43 -11.57 2.21
N ARG A 71 -3.50 -10.73 2.66
CA ARG A 71 -3.63 -10.02 3.95
C ARG A 71 -4.77 -9.02 3.96
N TRP A 72 -5.10 -8.42 2.81
CA TRP A 72 -6.28 -7.58 2.66
C TRP A 72 -7.55 -8.40 2.89
N ASN A 73 -7.71 -9.53 2.20
CA ASN A 73 -8.85 -10.41 2.39
C ASN A 73 -8.93 -10.94 3.83
N GLU A 74 -7.82 -11.39 4.42
CA GLU A 74 -7.82 -11.82 5.84
C GLU A 74 -8.25 -10.71 6.82
N HIS A 75 -7.94 -9.46 6.51
CA HIS A 75 -8.24 -8.31 7.36
C HIS A 75 -9.67 -7.78 7.19
N PHE A 76 -10.27 -7.91 6.00
CA PHE A 76 -11.58 -7.32 5.66
C PHE A 76 -12.70 -8.34 5.36
N ASP A 77 -12.39 -9.59 5.03
CA ASP A 77 -13.36 -10.66 4.71
C ASP A 77 -13.84 -11.41 5.98
N ASN A 78 -13.12 -11.30 7.09
CA ASN A 78 -13.43 -11.96 8.37
C ASN A 78 -14.38 -11.13 9.28
N SER A 79 -15.28 -10.32 8.72
CA SER A 79 -16.30 -9.53 9.45
C SER A 79 -17.71 -9.83 8.98
#